data_AF-F6LZH9-F1
#
_entry.id   AF-F6LZH9-F1
#
_cell.length_a   1.000
_cell.length_b   1.000
_cell.length_c   1.000
_cell.angle_alpha   90.00
_cell.angle_beta   90.00
_cell.angle_gamma   90.00
#
_symmetry.space_group_name_H-M   'P 1'
#
loop_
_entity.id
_entity.type
_entity.pdbx_description
1 polymer ?
#
loop_
_entity_poly.entity_id
_entity_poly.type
_entity_poly.pdbx_seq_one_letter_code
_entity_poly.pdbx_strand_id
1 'polypeptide(L)'
;CAQFHRYGDWILTVPLMCVEFYLITKKAGAKVALLWKLIFASLVMLVTGYLGETIYKEQSVLWGVISGAAYFYIAYLIWFGEVASLAQ
;
A
#
# COMPACT_ATOMS: atom_id res chain seq x y z
N CYS A 1 17.80 14.01 5.99
CA CYS A 1 16.89 14.05 7.15
C CYS A 1 15.41 14.16 6.76
N ALA A 2 15.02 15.07 5.85
CA ALA A 2 13.62 15.23 5.44
C ALA A 2 12.95 13.98 4.84
N GLN A 3 13.69 13.20 4.03
CA GLN A 3 13.16 11.95 3.43
C GLN A 3 12.79 10.90 4.49
N PHE A 4 13.60 10.78 5.53
CA PHE A 4 13.36 9.81 6.60
C PHE A 4 12.13 10.15 7.43
N HIS A 5 11.93 11.44 7.77
CA HIS A 5 10.71 11.88 8.46
C HIS A 5 9.47 11.58 7.61
N ARG A 6 9.49 11.95 6.33
CA ARG A 6 8.36 11.75 5.41
C ARG A 6 7.98 10.26 5.26
N TYR A 7 8.95 9.37 5.09
CA TYR A 7 8.68 7.94 5.02
C TYR A 7 8.28 7.33 6.39
N GLY A 8 8.77 7.87 7.50
CA GLY A 8 8.32 7.51 8.84
C GLY A 8 6.85 7.87 9.07
N ASP A 9 6.44 9.08 8.67
CA ASP A 9 5.05 9.52 8.73
C ASP A 9 4.14 8.65 7.83
N TRP A 10 4.62 8.29 6.63
CA TRP A 10 3.88 7.43 5.70
C TRP A 10 3.73 5.99 6.18
N ILE A 11 4.74 5.43 6.85
CA ILE A 11 4.65 4.09 7.47
C ILE A 11 3.57 4.02 8.54
N LEU A 12 3.25 5.13 9.21
CA LEU A 12 2.19 5.17 10.22
C LEU A 12 0.83 5.51 9.59
N THR A 13 0.77 6.49 8.69
CA THR A 13 -0.48 7.01 8.13
C THR A 13 -1.08 6.11 7.04
N VAL A 14 -0.27 5.49 6.18
CA VAL A 14 -0.76 4.66 5.08
C VAL A 14 -1.40 3.36 5.58
N PRO A 15 -0.80 2.59 6.52
CA PRO A 15 -1.48 1.42 7.09
C PRO A 15 -2.73 1.79 7.88
N LEU A 16 -2.73 2.92 8.60
CA LEU A 16 -3.90 3.40 9.31
C LEU A 16 -5.08 3.67 8.34
N MET A 17 -4.80 4.28 7.18
CA MET A 17 -5.80 4.49 6.13
C MET A 17 -6.31 3.16 5.55
N CYS A 18 -5.44 2.17 5.35
CA CYS A 18 -5.85 0.82 4.94
C CYS A 18 -6.72 0.13 6.00
N VAL A 19 -6.42 0.31 7.29
CA VAL A 19 -7.23 -0.20 8.41
C VAL A 19 -8.59 0.50 8.46
N GLU A 20 -8.63 1.82 8.29
CA GLU A 20 -9.89 2.59 8.23
C GLU A 20 -10.78 2.12 7.06
N PHE A 21 -10.20 1.96 5.87
CA PHE A 21 -10.89 1.40 4.71
C PHE A 21 -11.39 -0.04 4.96
N TYR A 22 -10.60 -0.86 5.64
CA TYR A 22 -11.04 -2.19 6.06
C TYR A 22 -12.22 -2.14 7.04
N LEU A 23 -12.22 -1.24 8.02
CA LEU A 23 -13.35 -1.11 8.96
C LEU A 23 -14.65 -0.71 8.26
N ILE A 24 -14.57 0.10 7.20
CA ILE A 24 -15.71 0.45 6.35
C ILE A 24 -16.20 -0.79 5.57
N THR A 25 -15.29 -1.47 4.87
CA THR A 25 -15.64 -2.65 4.06
C THR A 25 -16.01 -3.89 4.89
N LYS A 26 -15.56 -3.98 6.14
CA LYS A 26 -15.94 -5.02 7.10
C LYS A 26 -17.43 -5.04 7.37
N LYS A 27 -18.09 -3.87 7.39
CA LYS A 27 -19.57 -3.80 7.51
C LYS A 27 -20.28 -4.44 6.32
N ALA A 28 -19.64 -4.47 5.15
CA ALA A 28 -20.12 -5.14 3.95
C ALA A 28 -19.69 -6.63 3.87
N GLY A 29 -19.00 -7.17 4.87
CA GLY A 29 -18.58 -8.57 4.93
C GLY A 29 -17.12 -8.87 4.58
N ALA A 30 -16.24 -7.85 4.54
CA ALA A 30 -14.83 -8.04 4.16
C ALA A 30 -14.08 -9.02 5.06
N LYS A 31 -13.27 -9.88 4.42
CA LYS A 31 -12.41 -10.84 5.11
C LYS A 31 -11.17 -10.14 5.65
N VAL A 32 -10.68 -10.59 6.81
CA VAL A 32 -9.42 -10.13 7.42
C VAL A 32 -8.22 -10.33 6.47
N ALA A 33 -8.31 -11.27 5.54
CA ALA A 33 -7.28 -11.50 4.51
C ALA A 33 -7.06 -10.28 3.60
N LEU A 34 -8.10 -9.50 3.28
CA LEU A 34 -7.98 -8.26 2.51
C LEU A 34 -7.15 -7.23 3.26
N LEU A 35 -7.37 -7.05 4.57
CA LEU A 35 -6.60 -6.14 5.41
C LEU A 35 -5.10 -6.47 5.37
N TRP A 36 -4.75 -7.74 5.55
CA TRP A 36 -3.36 -8.17 5.50
C TRP A 36 -2.73 -7.97 4.13
N LYS A 37 -3.48 -8.20 3.04
CA LYS A 37 -3.02 -7.92 1.67
C LYS A 37 -2.76 -6.42 1.45
N LEU A 38 -3.66 -5.56 1.93
CA LEU A 38 -3.51 -4.10 1.80
C LEU A 38 -2.34 -3.55 2.63
N ILE A 39 -2.18 -4.01 3.88
CA ILE A 39 -1.06 -3.62 4.74
C ILE A 39 0.27 -4.12 4.17
N PHE A 40 0.31 -5.36 3.68
CA PHE A 40 1.53 -5.91 3.09
C PHE A 40 1.91 -5.18 1.80
N ALA A 41 0.94 -4.93 0.92
CA ALA A 41 1.17 -4.22 -0.32
C ALA A 41 1.61 -2.76 -0.07
N SER A 42 1.06 -2.06 0.92
CA SER A 42 1.46 -0.70 1.26
C SER A 42 2.86 -0.64 1.88
N LEU A 43 3.24 -1.62 2.71
CA LEU A 43 4.61 -1.76 3.19
C LEU A 43 5.59 -2.00 2.04
N VAL A 44 5.28 -2.90 1.12
CA VAL A 44 6.13 -3.16 -0.06
C VAL A 44 6.27 -1.90 -0.91
N MET A 45 5.19 -1.17 -1.16
CA MET A 45 5.21 0.10 -1.89
C MET A 45 6.14 1.12 -1.22
N LEU A 46 6.04 1.31 0.10
CA LEU A 46 6.86 2.29 0.83
C LEU A 46 8.33 1.87 0.95
N VAL A 47 8.60 0.60 1.22
CA VAL A 47 9.99 0.09 1.33
C VAL A 47 10.70 0.19 -0.01
N THR A 48 10.04 -0.20 -1.10
CA THR A 48 10.63 -0.12 -2.45
C THR A 48 10.88 1.33 -2.88
N GLY A 49 9.96 2.26 -2.58
CA GLY A 49 10.17 3.69 -2.81
C GLY A 49 11.32 4.27 -1.99
N TYR A 50 11.41 3.93 -0.70
CA TYR A 50 12.48 4.38 0.17
C TYR A 50 13.84 3.88 -0.31
N LEU A 51 13.95 2.59 -0.68
CA LEU A 51 15.19 2.00 -1.19
C LEU A 51 15.64 2.67 -2.49
N GLY A 52 14.71 2.94 -3.42
CA GLY A 52 15.00 3.65 -4.67
C GLY A 52 15.48 5.08 -4.46
N GLU A 53 14.93 5.79 -3.47
CA GLU A 53 15.29 7.19 -3.20
C GLU A 53 16.54 7.36 -2.33
N THR A 54 16.85 6.39 -1.46
CA THR A 54 17.91 6.55 -0.45
C THR A 54 19.14 5.68 -0.68
N ILE A 55 18.97 4.42 -1.09
CA ILE A 55 20.06 3.45 -1.22
C ILE A 55 20.47 3.26 -2.69
N TYR A 56 19.50 3.09 -3.58
CA TYR A 56 19.73 2.73 -4.99
C TYR A 56 19.34 3.86 -5.95
N LYS A 57 19.90 5.06 -5.74
CA LYS A 57 19.55 6.28 -6.50
C LYS A 57 19.76 6.17 -8.01
N GLU A 58 20.81 5.49 -8.44
CA GLU A 58 21.11 5.21 -9.86
C GLU A 58 20.03 4.35 -10.54
N GLN A 59 19.29 3.56 -9.76
CA GLN A 59 18.19 2.72 -10.22
C GLN A 59 16.82 3.24 -9.71
N SER A 60 16.74 4.50 -9.33
CA SER A 60 15.55 5.12 -8.75
C SER A 60 14.31 4.96 -9.64
N VAL A 61 14.48 4.99 -10.97
CA VAL A 61 13.40 4.75 -11.93
C VAL A 61 12.86 3.32 -11.82
N LEU A 62 13.74 2.31 -11.73
CA LEU A 62 13.34 0.90 -11.61
C LEU A 62 12.57 0.68 -10.30
N TRP A 63 13.11 1.17 -9.18
CA TRP A 63 12.47 1.06 -7.87
C TRP A 63 11.17 1.87 -7.77
N GLY A 64 11.10 3.01 -8.44
CA GLY A 64 9.88 3.81 -8.59
C GLY A 64 8.80 3.08 -9.40
N VAL A 65 9.18 2.38 -10.48
CA VAL A 65 8.24 1.53 -11.25
C VAL A 65 7.75 0.35 -10.42
N ILE A 66 8.61 -0.29 -9.63
CA ILE A 66 8.22 -1.38 -8.73
C ILE A 66 7.23 -0.87 -7.66
N SER A 67 7.52 0.28 -7.05
CA SER A 67 6.63 0.91 -6.08
C SER A 67 5.29 1.30 -6.71
N GLY A 68 5.32 1.86 -7.92
CA GLY A 68 4.11 2.18 -8.70
C GLY A 68 3.30 0.92 -9.05
N ALA A 69 3.94 -0.17 -9.43
CA ALA A 69 3.28 -1.45 -9.68
C ALA A 69 2.60 -2.00 -8.42
N ALA A 70 3.22 -1.87 -7.25
CA ALA A 70 2.60 -2.22 -5.97
C ALA A 70 1.35 -1.35 -5.68
N TYR A 71 1.39 -0.06 -6.00
CA TYR A 71 0.22 0.82 -5.90
C TYR A 71 -0.92 0.40 -6.85
N PHE A 72 -0.62 0.10 -8.12
CA PHE A 72 -1.63 -0.41 -9.06
C PHE A 72 -2.21 -1.75 -8.61
N TYR A 73 -1.41 -2.61 -7.99
CA TYR A 73 -1.89 -3.85 -7.40
C TYR A 73 -2.87 -3.61 -6.24
N ILE A 74 -2.62 -2.60 -5.39
CA ILE A 74 -3.57 -2.18 -4.35
C ILE A 74 -4.88 -1.69 -4.99
N ALA A 75 -4.82 -0.84 -6.00
CA ALA A 75 -6.00 -0.35 -6.71
C ALA A 75 -6.81 -1.50 -7.36
N TYR A 76 -6.11 -2.47 -7.97
CA TYR A 76 -6.73 -3.67 -8.53
C TYR A 76 -7.41 -4.53 -7.45
N LEU A 77 -6.77 -4.74 -6.30
CA LEU A 77 -7.35 -5.46 -5.16
C LEU A 77 -8.63 -4.80 -4.62
N ILE A 78 -8.71 -3.47 -4.69
CA ILE A 78 -9.88 -2.71 -4.23
C ILE A 78 -11.00 -2.73 -5.28
N TRP A 79 -10.71 -2.54 -6.57
CA TRP A 79 -11.76 -2.48 -7.59
C TRP A 79 -12.23 -3.83 -8.13
N PHE A 80 -11.32 -4.80 -8.20
CA PHE A 80 -11.60 -6.11 -8.79
C PHE A 80 -11.36 -7.28 -7.82
N GLY A 81 -10.76 -7.01 -6.67
CA GLY A 81 -10.53 -8.01 -5.63
C GLY A 81 -11.71 -8.16 -4.67
N GLU A 82 -11.41 -8.48 -3.41
CA GLU A 82 -12.42 -8.92 -2.43
C GLU A 82 -13.51 -7.86 -2.19
N VAL A 83 -13.25 -6.56 -2.37
CA VAL A 83 -14.28 -5.51 -2.23
C VAL A 83 -15.36 -5.58 -3.32
N ALA A 84 -15.01 -5.94 -4.56
CA ALA A 84 -15.98 -6.13 -5.63
C ALA A 84 -16.94 -7.28 -5.33
N SER A 85 -16.43 -8.35 -4.69
CA SER A 85 -17.26 -9.48 -4.26
C SER A 85 -18.20 -9.17 -3.10
N LEU A 86 -17.97 -8.05 -2.38
CA LEU A 86 -18.80 -7.58 -1.26
C LEU A 86 -19.82 -6.52 -1.68
N ALA A 87 -19.67 -5.96 -2.88
CA ALA A 87 -20.61 -5.00 -3.44
C ALA A 87 -21.82 -5.67 -4.11
N GLN A 88 -21.94 -7.00 -4.02
CA GLN A 88 -23.04 -7.81 -4.54
C GLN A 88 -23.92 -8.37 -3.42
#